data_AF-A0A948SPJ2-F1
#
_entry.id   AF-A0A948SPJ2-F1
#
_cell.length_a   1.000
_cell.length_b   1.000
_cell.length_c   1.000
_cell.angle_alpha   90.00
_cell.angle_beta   90.00
_cell.angle_gamma   90.00
#
_symmetry.space_group_name_H-M   'P 1'
#
loop_
_entity.id
_entity.type
_entity.pdbx_description
1 polymer ?
#
loop_
_entity_poly.entity_id
_entity_poly.type
_entity_poly.pdbx_seq_one_letter_code
_entity_poly.pdbx_strand_id
1 'polypeptide(L)'
;MAKAQNWTRFIAPVTLAALAAVPAAFGSEADLQLPPIDEKIVFDVFGKPVMASTLMWGGLMIAIVGALFGLVQYGQVNALPVHPSMRHVSNIIWETCKSYLGQQGKFLAFLWFLIAAAMVVYFGFLNPIGGHGHANAAGDAAPDQPVGKWAAVGIVLLCSILGILGSYGVAWFGIRINTQANSRTAFASLKGDGLKTLSIPLQSGMSIGMLLVSVELFFMIAIMMFLPSNLVGASFIGFAIGESLGATVLRICGGIFTKIADIGSDLMKIVFKLPEDDPKNPGVIADCTGDNAGDSVGPTADGFETYGVTGVALIAFLAYALGGGDASSQTMCMQLIVWMFTMRALMIVTSLVSYYVNEAWSKASFGGKRE
;
A
#
# COMPACT_ATOMS: atom_id res chain seq x y z
N MET A 1 -26.31 -30.88 -22.88
CA MET A 1 -25.05 -30.15 -23.15
C MET A 1 -25.01 -29.36 -24.47
N ALA A 2 -26.05 -29.33 -25.31
CA ALA A 2 -25.98 -28.69 -26.64
C ALA A 2 -26.55 -27.26 -26.77
N LYS A 3 -27.06 -26.63 -25.71
CA LYS A 3 -27.65 -25.27 -25.76
C LYS A 3 -26.70 -24.12 -25.36
N ALA A 4 -25.58 -24.40 -24.71
CA ALA A 4 -24.63 -23.39 -24.25
C ALA A 4 -23.66 -22.89 -25.34
N GLN A 5 -23.54 -23.61 -26.46
CA GLN A 5 -22.51 -23.40 -27.49
C GLN A 5 -22.86 -22.30 -28.52
N ASN A 6 -24.13 -21.86 -28.56
CA ASN A 6 -24.57 -20.82 -29.50
C ASN A 6 -24.39 -19.41 -28.96
N TRP A 7 -24.40 -19.20 -27.64
CA TRP A 7 -24.25 -17.87 -27.05
C TRP A 7 -22.81 -17.34 -27.17
N THR A 8 -21.81 -18.21 -27.03
CA THR A 8 -20.39 -17.85 -27.18
C THR A 8 -20.03 -17.39 -28.60
N ARG A 9 -20.72 -17.91 -29.62
CA ARG A 9 -20.51 -17.54 -31.04
C ARG A 9 -20.98 -16.14 -31.39
N PHE A 10 -21.92 -15.57 -30.65
CA PHE A 10 -22.40 -14.20 -30.85
C PHE A 10 -21.76 -13.22 -29.87
N ILE A 11 -21.51 -13.63 -28.62
CA ILE A 11 -20.90 -12.76 -27.62
C ILE A 11 -19.45 -12.42 -27.99
N ALA A 12 -18.63 -13.41 -28.37
CA ALA A 12 -17.21 -13.18 -28.66
C ALA A 12 -16.92 -12.20 -29.81
N PRO A 13 -17.60 -12.27 -30.98
CA PRO A 13 -17.38 -11.30 -32.05
C PRO A 13 -17.99 -9.93 -31.74
N VAL A 14 -19.08 -9.86 -30.96
CA VAL A 14 -19.68 -8.59 -30.53
C VAL A 14 -18.79 -7.88 -29.50
N THR A 15 -18.19 -8.61 -28.56
CA THR A 15 -17.20 -8.03 -27.63
C THR A 15 -15.90 -7.66 -28.33
N LEU A 16 -15.42 -8.45 -29.30
CA LEU A 16 -14.28 -8.06 -30.14
C LEU A 16 -14.57 -6.82 -30.99
N ALA A 17 -15.75 -6.74 -31.60
CA ALA A 17 -16.17 -5.59 -32.39
C ALA A 17 -16.35 -4.34 -31.51
N ALA A 18 -16.87 -4.49 -30.28
CA ALA A 18 -16.95 -3.41 -29.31
C ALA A 18 -15.57 -2.93 -28.85
N LEU A 19 -14.61 -3.84 -28.62
CA LEU A 19 -13.21 -3.51 -28.31
C LEU A 19 -12.49 -2.85 -29.50
N ALA A 20 -12.79 -3.27 -30.73
CA ALA A 20 -12.23 -2.69 -31.95
C ALA A 20 -12.88 -1.35 -32.36
N ALA A 21 -14.09 -1.07 -31.88
CA ALA A 21 -14.79 0.20 -32.08
C ALA A 21 -14.43 1.27 -31.04
N VAL A 22 -13.62 0.94 -30.03
CA VAL A 22 -13.06 1.94 -29.13
C VAL A 22 -12.09 2.79 -29.95
N PRO A 23 -12.29 4.12 -30.02
CA PRO A 23 -11.33 5.00 -30.67
C PRO A 23 -9.93 4.73 -30.11
N ALA A 24 -8.91 4.70 -30.98
CA ALA A 24 -7.54 4.56 -30.53
C ALA A 24 -7.19 5.72 -29.60
N ALA A 25 -7.25 5.40 -28.32
CA ALA A 25 -6.98 6.26 -27.20
C ALA A 25 -5.46 6.44 -27.08
N PHE A 26 -4.87 7.30 -27.91
CA PHE A 26 -3.46 7.66 -27.78
C PHE A 26 -3.29 8.70 -26.66
N GLY A 27 -3.40 8.25 -25.41
CA GLY A 27 -3.06 9.05 -24.22
C GLY A 27 -2.02 8.31 -23.40
N SER A 28 -0.92 8.97 -23.09
CA SER A 28 0.02 8.46 -22.10
C SER A 28 -0.52 8.75 -20.70
N GLU A 29 -0.37 7.83 -19.74
CA GLU A 29 -0.71 8.12 -18.33
C GLU A 29 0.02 9.37 -17.82
N ALA A 30 1.20 9.67 -18.38
CA ALA A 30 1.98 10.86 -18.10
C ALA A 30 1.30 12.20 -18.47
N ASP A 31 0.29 12.18 -19.35
CA ASP A 31 -0.48 13.35 -19.77
C ASP A 31 -1.74 13.55 -18.91
N LEU A 32 -1.82 12.92 -17.73
CA LEU A 32 -2.96 13.04 -16.83
C LEU A 32 -3.18 14.49 -16.36
N GLN A 33 -4.12 15.19 -17.01
CA GLN A 33 -4.63 16.45 -16.51
C GLN A 33 -5.82 16.20 -15.61
N LEU A 34 -5.61 16.36 -14.31
CA LEU A 34 -6.67 16.32 -13.33
C LEU A 34 -7.29 17.72 -13.23
N PRO A 35 -8.62 17.86 -13.40
CA PRO A 35 -9.30 19.11 -13.08
C PRO A 35 -8.94 19.62 -11.68
N PRO A 36 -8.90 20.94 -11.44
CA PRO A 36 -8.64 21.44 -10.09
C PRO A 36 -9.77 21.05 -9.13
N ILE A 37 -9.45 20.83 -7.86
CA ILE A 37 -10.46 20.76 -6.79
C ILE A 37 -10.99 22.18 -6.59
N ASP A 38 -12.06 22.52 -7.31
CA ASP A 38 -12.76 23.80 -7.20
C ASP A 38 -13.81 23.75 -6.06
N GLU A 39 -14.13 24.91 -5.49
CA GLU A 39 -15.18 25.09 -4.47
C GLU A 39 -16.58 24.67 -4.98
N LYS A 40 -16.71 24.51 -6.30
CA LYS A 40 -17.94 24.10 -6.98
C LYS A 40 -18.25 22.61 -6.87
N ILE A 41 -17.29 21.78 -6.44
CA ILE A 41 -17.53 20.34 -6.29
C ILE A 41 -18.17 20.09 -4.92
N VAL A 42 -19.49 19.91 -4.95
CA VAL A 42 -20.33 19.69 -3.77
C VAL A 42 -20.92 18.28 -3.80
N PHE A 43 -20.95 17.64 -2.63
CA PHE A 43 -21.60 16.37 -2.38
C PHE A 43 -22.81 16.57 -1.47
N ASP A 44 -23.90 15.85 -1.73
CA ASP A 44 -25.01 15.77 -0.80
C ASP A 44 -24.74 14.62 0.20
N VAL A 45 -24.41 14.98 1.44
CA VAL A 45 -24.16 14.03 2.53
C VAL A 45 -25.29 14.18 3.54
N PHE A 46 -26.21 13.20 3.55
CA PHE A 46 -27.39 13.19 4.42
C PHE A 46 -28.27 14.44 4.32
N GLY A 47 -28.49 14.95 3.10
CA GLY A 47 -29.32 16.13 2.84
C GLY A 47 -28.60 17.45 3.12
N LYS A 48 -27.28 17.44 3.33
CA LYS A 48 -26.45 18.62 3.55
C LYS A 48 -25.37 18.73 2.48
N PRO A 49 -25.20 19.91 1.85
CA PRO A 49 -24.11 20.13 0.91
C PRO A 49 -22.77 20.16 1.66
N VAL A 50 -21.85 19.29 1.26
CA VAL A 50 -20.47 19.20 1.79
C VAL A 50 -19.49 19.40 0.64
N MET A 51 -18.52 20.28 0.82
CA MET A 51 -17.47 20.54 -0.17
C MET A 51 -16.50 19.35 -0.28
N ALA A 52 -16.00 19.11 -1.49
CA ALA A 52 -14.98 18.10 -1.75
C ALA A 52 -13.73 18.25 -0.85
N SER A 53 -13.26 19.49 -0.66
CA SER A 53 -12.10 19.80 0.18
C SER A 53 -12.30 19.35 1.64
N THR A 54 -13.51 19.52 2.18
CA THR A 54 -13.87 19.07 3.53
C THR A 54 -13.79 17.55 3.65
N LEU A 55 -14.24 16.80 2.64
CA LEU A 55 -14.13 15.34 2.63
C LEU A 55 -12.67 14.88 2.58
N MET A 56 -11.84 15.55 1.78
CA MET A 56 -10.42 15.24 1.67
C MET A 56 -9.66 15.53 2.98
N TRP A 57 -9.95 16.66 3.64
CA TRP A 57 -9.45 16.94 5.00
C TRP A 57 -9.92 15.90 6.02
N GLY A 58 -11.18 15.48 5.94
CA GLY A 58 -11.71 14.38 6.75
C GLY A 58 -10.96 13.08 6.52
N GLY A 59 -10.64 12.75 5.26
CA GLY A 59 -9.83 11.61 4.88
C GLY A 59 -8.41 11.66 5.47
N LEU A 60 -7.73 12.80 5.41
CA LEU A 60 -6.43 13.00 6.07
C LEU A 60 -6.51 12.78 7.59
N MET A 61 -7.54 13.32 8.23
CA MET A 61 -7.74 13.13 9.68
C MET A 61 -7.98 11.66 10.03
N ILE A 62 -8.79 10.94 9.24
CA ILE A 62 -9.03 9.51 9.44
C ILE A 62 -7.75 8.71 9.25
N ALA A 63 -6.94 9.02 8.22
CA ALA A 63 -5.65 8.41 8.00
C ALA A 63 -4.70 8.63 9.20
N ILE A 64 -4.61 9.86 9.72
CA ILE A 64 -3.79 10.15 10.91
C ILE A 64 -4.27 9.33 12.11
N VAL A 65 -5.58 9.27 12.36
CA VAL A 65 -6.16 8.48 13.46
C VAL A 65 -5.88 6.98 13.28
N GLY A 66 -5.99 6.45 12.06
CA GLY A 66 -5.69 5.06 11.76
C GLY A 66 -4.20 4.71 11.97
N ALA A 67 -3.29 5.61 11.58
CA ALA A 67 -1.86 5.46 11.84
C ALA A 67 -1.55 5.50 13.35
N LEU A 68 -2.14 6.45 14.08
CA LEU A 68 -2.00 6.54 15.54
C LEU A 68 -2.54 5.29 16.24
N PHE A 69 -3.66 4.74 15.76
CA PHE A 69 -4.18 3.47 16.26
C PHE A 69 -3.16 2.34 16.12
N GLY A 70 -2.50 2.22 14.96
CA GLY A 70 -1.41 1.26 14.77
C GLY A 70 -0.28 1.45 15.79
N LEU A 71 0.16 2.69 16.03
CA LEU A 71 1.19 2.97 17.02
C LEU A 71 0.76 2.64 18.46
N VAL A 72 -0.50 2.91 18.81
CA VAL A 72 -1.08 2.53 20.11
C VAL A 72 -1.10 1.01 20.27
N GLN A 73 -1.52 0.27 19.24
CA GLN A 73 -1.54 -1.19 19.27
C GLN A 73 -0.13 -1.77 19.41
N TYR A 74 0.87 -1.19 18.74
CA TYR A 74 2.27 -1.53 18.99
C TYR A 74 2.66 -1.36 20.47
N GLY A 75 2.29 -0.24 21.08
CA GLY A 75 2.53 0.03 22.50
C GLY A 75 1.86 -1.01 23.41
N GLN A 76 0.62 -1.37 23.11
CA GLN A 76 -0.14 -2.39 23.85
C GLN A 76 0.49 -3.77 23.74
N VAL A 77 0.83 -4.22 22.53
CA VAL A 77 1.55 -5.48 22.30
C VAL A 77 2.87 -5.45 23.07
N ASN A 78 3.65 -4.37 22.95
CA ASN A 78 4.94 -4.26 23.63
C ASN A 78 4.81 -4.32 25.16
N ALA A 79 3.71 -3.85 25.74
CA ALA A 79 3.46 -3.88 27.19
C ALA A 79 3.05 -5.28 27.72
N LEU A 80 2.70 -6.24 26.85
CA LEU A 80 2.34 -7.58 27.28
C LEU A 80 3.52 -8.30 27.98
N PRO A 81 3.24 -9.14 29.00
CA PRO A 81 4.28 -9.87 29.71
C PRO A 81 4.94 -10.91 28.81
N VAL A 82 6.24 -11.12 29.00
CA VAL A 82 7.03 -12.13 28.27
C VAL A 82 8.18 -12.60 29.13
N HIS A 83 8.52 -13.89 29.02
CA HIS A 83 9.67 -14.46 29.72
C HIS A 83 11.00 -13.89 29.18
N PRO A 84 12.01 -13.61 30.04
CA PRO A 84 13.29 -13.05 29.60
C PRO A 84 13.98 -13.84 28.47
N SER A 85 13.97 -15.17 28.55
CA SER A 85 14.58 -16.02 27.50
C SER A 85 13.85 -15.91 26.16
N MET A 86 12.52 -15.87 26.14
CA MET A 86 11.73 -15.72 24.91
C MET A 86 11.93 -14.33 24.29
N ARG A 87 12.03 -13.30 25.13
CA ARG A 87 12.37 -11.93 24.69
C ARG A 87 13.78 -11.87 24.12
N HIS A 88 14.73 -12.62 24.68
CA HIS A 88 16.09 -12.66 24.17
C HIS A 88 16.13 -13.24 22.75
N VAL A 89 15.43 -14.36 22.52
CA VAL A 89 15.33 -14.98 21.18
C VAL A 89 14.68 -14.02 20.18
N SER A 90 13.54 -13.39 20.51
CA SER A 90 12.91 -12.45 19.59
C SER A 90 13.75 -11.20 19.31
N ASN A 91 14.57 -10.76 20.27
CA ASN A 91 15.53 -9.68 20.03
C ASN A 91 16.67 -10.10 19.10
N ILE A 92 17.16 -11.35 19.15
CA ILE A 92 18.15 -11.85 18.19
C ILE A 92 17.56 -11.87 16.77
N ILE A 93 16.32 -12.34 16.64
CA ILE A 93 15.60 -12.32 15.35
C ILE A 93 15.47 -10.88 14.86
N TRP A 94 15.04 -9.95 15.72
CA TRP A 94 14.94 -8.53 15.39
C TRP A 94 16.27 -7.91 14.91
N GLU A 95 17.37 -8.17 15.61
CA GLU A 95 18.70 -7.65 15.23
C GLU A 95 19.16 -8.19 13.86
N THR A 96 18.81 -9.43 13.56
CA THR A 96 19.08 -10.06 12.25
C THR A 96 18.21 -9.44 11.16
N CYS A 97 16.90 -9.31 11.40
CA CYS A 97 15.99 -8.63 10.48
C CYS A 97 16.40 -7.17 10.22
N LYS A 98 16.87 -6.44 11.24
CA LYS A 98 17.36 -5.06 11.12
C LYS A 98 18.57 -4.98 10.19
N SER A 99 19.51 -5.91 10.34
CA SER A 99 20.69 -6.00 9.48
C SER A 99 20.31 -6.33 8.03
N TYR A 100 19.37 -7.27 7.86
CA TYR A 100 18.79 -7.62 6.57
C TYR A 100 18.12 -6.42 5.89
N LEU A 101 17.20 -5.72 6.58
CA LEU A 101 16.52 -4.54 6.05
C LEU A 101 17.51 -3.43 5.69
N GLY A 102 18.56 -3.25 6.49
CA GLY A 102 19.64 -2.31 6.17
C GLY A 102 20.34 -2.64 4.85
N GLN A 103 20.58 -3.92 4.57
CA GLN A 103 21.17 -4.34 3.29
C GLN A 103 20.18 -4.19 2.13
N GLN A 104 18.90 -4.51 2.34
CA GLN A 104 17.87 -4.27 1.33
C GLN A 104 17.72 -2.78 1.00
N GLY A 105 17.77 -1.90 2.00
CA GLY A 105 17.69 -0.45 1.79
C GLY A 105 18.82 0.07 0.90
N LYS A 106 20.05 -0.44 1.07
CA LYS A 106 21.17 -0.10 0.19
C LYS A 106 20.95 -0.58 -1.25
N PHE A 107 20.45 -1.80 -1.42
CA PHE A 107 20.14 -2.34 -2.74
C PHE A 107 19.01 -1.56 -3.42
N LEU A 108 17.97 -1.20 -2.66
CA LEU A 108 16.84 -0.41 -3.13
C LEU A 108 17.28 1.00 -3.54
N ALA A 109 18.18 1.63 -2.80
CA ALA A 109 18.76 2.92 -3.17
C ALA A 109 19.52 2.85 -4.51
N PHE A 110 20.32 1.80 -4.70
CA PHE A 110 21.02 1.57 -5.97
C PHE A 110 20.04 1.40 -7.14
N LEU A 111 19.00 0.58 -6.95
CA LEU A 111 17.99 0.34 -7.98
C LEU A 111 17.18 1.61 -8.27
N TRP A 112 16.88 2.41 -7.26
CA TRP A 112 16.21 3.69 -7.43
C TRP A 112 17.01 4.65 -8.32
N PHE A 113 18.34 4.72 -8.20
CA PHE A 113 19.13 5.56 -9.11
C PHE A 113 18.98 5.16 -10.58
N LEU A 114 18.87 3.86 -10.87
CA LEU A 114 18.64 3.37 -12.23
C LEU A 114 17.25 3.77 -12.74
N ILE A 115 16.21 3.59 -11.92
CA ILE A 115 14.84 3.97 -12.25
C ILE A 115 14.70 5.49 -12.36
N ALA A 116 15.33 6.25 -11.47
CA ALA A 116 15.35 7.71 -11.49
C ALA A 116 15.99 8.23 -12.79
N ALA A 117 17.06 7.62 -13.28
CA ALA A 117 17.65 7.98 -14.57
C ALA A 117 16.65 7.76 -15.72
N ALA A 118 15.93 6.64 -15.73
CA ALA A 118 14.88 6.38 -16.71
C ALA A 118 13.72 7.39 -16.61
N MET A 119 13.29 7.72 -15.39
CA MET A 119 12.26 8.74 -15.14
C MET A 119 12.70 10.13 -15.62
N VAL A 120 13.96 10.51 -15.42
CA VAL A 120 14.52 11.78 -15.92
C VAL A 120 14.55 11.80 -17.45
N VAL A 121 14.94 10.70 -18.10
CA VAL A 121 14.89 10.62 -19.57
C VAL A 121 13.45 10.75 -20.07
N TYR A 122 12.52 10.03 -19.42
CA TYR A 122 11.13 10.01 -19.80
C TYR A 122 10.44 11.38 -19.58
N PHE A 123 10.35 11.85 -18.34
CA PHE A 123 9.68 13.11 -18.00
C PHE A 123 10.49 14.37 -18.37
N GLY A 124 11.80 14.22 -18.57
CA GLY A 124 12.68 15.32 -18.94
C GLY A 124 12.88 15.49 -20.44
N PHE A 125 12.69 14.46 -21.27
CA PHE A 125 12.94 14.58 -22.72
C PHE A 125 11.82 14.01 -23.59
N LEU A 126 11.26 12.85 -23.24
CA LEU A 126 10.29 12.15 -24.07
C LEU A 126 8.86 12.67 -23.90
N ASN A 127 8.44 12.88 -22.66
CA ASN A 127 7.16 13.50 -22.32
C ASN A 127 7.38 14.59 -21.25
N PRO A 128 7.76 15.82 -21.68
CA PRO A 128 7.97 16.92 -20.77
C PRO A 128 6.69 17.24 -19.99
N ILE A 129 6.76 17.15 -18.66
CA ILE A 129 5.65 17.53 -17.77
C ILE A 129 5.24 18.96 -18.10
N GLY A 130 4.02 19.12 -18.60
CA GLY A 130 3.50 20.43 -18.99
C GLY A 130 3.85 20.94 -20.39
N GLY A 131 4.60 20.18 -21.18
CA GLY A 131 5.02 20.56 -22.54
C GLY A 131 4.02 20.20 -23.64
N HIS A 132 3.13 19.24 -23.40
CA HIS A 132 2.01 18.94 -24.30
C HIS A 132 0.78 19.71 -23.85
N GLY A 133 0.72 20.98 -24.25
CA GLY A 133 -0.55 21.64 -24.46
C GLY A 133 -1.28 20.90 -25.57
N HIS A 134 -2.15 19.95 -25.21
CA HIS A 134 -3.38 19.86 -25.98
C HIS A 134 -4.02 21.22 -25.81
N ALA A 135 -3.96 22.02 -26.88
CA ALA A 135 -4.81 23.20 -26.99
C ALA A 135 -6.20 22.75 -26.55
N ASN A 136 -6.76 23.43 -25.54
CA ASN A 136 -8.20 23.41 -25.38
C ASN A 136 -8.79 23.64 -26.78
N ALA A 137 -9.95 23.07 -27.11
CA ALA A 137 -10.60 23.27 -28.41
C ALA A 137 -10.84 24.76 -28.80
N ALA A 138 -10.48 25.71 -27.91
CA ALA A 138 -10.45 27.16 -28.06
C ALA A 138 -9.09 27.78 -28.47
N GLY A 139 -7.98 27.03 -28.58
CA GLY A 139 -6.71 27.56 -29.09
C GLY A 139 -5.92 28.50 -28.16
N ASP A 140 -6.31 28.62 -26.90
CA ASP A 140 -5.59 29.45 -25.92
C ASP A 140 -4.37 28.71 -25.35
N ALA A 141 -3.24 29.41 -25.30
CA ALA A 141 -2.01 28.93 -24.69
C ALA A 141 -2.27 28.52 -23.23
N ALA A 142 -1.77 27.34 -22.83
CA ALA A 142 -1.84 26.88 -21.46
C ALA A 142 -1.24 27.98 -20.54
N PRO A 143 -1.91 28.32 -19.42
CA PRO A 143 -1.41 29.34 -18.50
C PRO A 143 -0.02 28.93 -17.99
N ASP A 144 0.85 29.93 -17.82
CA ASP A 144 2.24 29.81 -17.39
C ASP A 144 2.42 28.69 -16.34
N GLN A 145 3.26 27.71 -16.66
CA GLN A 145 3.68 26.67 -15.72
C GLN A 145 4.27 27.36 -14.47
N PRO A 146 3.66 27.24 -13.28
CA PRO A 146 4.19 27.88 -12.07
C PRO A 146 5.53 27.26 -11.62
N VAL A 147 5.90 26.10 -12.17
CA VAL A 147 7.07 25.31 -11.81
C VAL A 147 7.87 24.97 -13.07
N GLY A 148 9.16 25.29 -13.10
CA GLY A 148 10.01 24.98 -14.24
C GLY A 148 10.12 23.46 -14.49
N LYS A 149 10.25 23.05 -15.75
CA LYS A 149 10.33 21.64 -16.19
C LYS A 149 11.18 20.74 -15.30
N TRP A 150 12.42 21.15 -15.00
CA TRP A 150 13.33 20.35 -14.17
C TRP A 150 12.90 20.29 -12.69
N ALA A 151 12.23 21.31 -12.18
CA ALA A 151 11.63 21.28 -10.85
C ALA A 151 10.42 20.35 -10.80
N ALA A 152 9.60 20.29 -11.86
CA ALA A 152 8.52 19.32 -11.98
C ALA A 152 9.04 17.87 -11.96
N VAL A 153 10.09 17.57 -12.74
CA VAL A 153 10.75 16.25 -12.70
C VAL A 153 11.30 15.96 -11.29
N GLY A 154 11.89 16.95 -10.63
CA GLY A 154 12.35 16.84 -9.25
C GLY A 154 11.24 16.46 -8.25
N ILE A 155 10.05 17.03 -8.40
CA ILE A 155 8.88 16.70 -7.58
C ILE A 155 8.43 15.26 -7.82
N VAL A 156 8.37 14.81 -9.07
CA VAL A 156 7.99 13.42 -9.41
C VAL A 156 9.00 12.41 -8.84
N LEU A 157 10.29 12.71 -8.90
CA LEU A 157 11.33 11.89 -8.26
C LEU A 157 11.19 11.88 -6.73
N LEU A 158 10.81 13.01 -6.12
CA LEU A 158 10.54 13.06 -4.69
C LEU A 158 9.33 12.21 -4.31
N CYS A 159 8.26 12.23 -5.12
CA CYS A 159 7.12 11.34 -4.96
C CYS A 159 7.51 9.86 -5.05
N SER A 160 8.43 9.47 -5.95
CA SER A 160 8.90 8.08 -6.00
C SER A 160 9.71 7.68 -4.77
N ILE A 161 10.52 8.59 -4.22
CA ILE A 161 11.19 8.37 -2.93
C ILE A 161 10.15 8.21 -1.81
N LEU A 162 9.10 9.04 -1.78
CA LEU A 162 8.03 8.92 -0.78
C LEU A 162 7.33 7.56 -0.87
N GLY A 163 7.05 7.06 -2.08
CA GLY A 163 6.49 5.72 -2.28
C GLY A 163 7.40 4.62 -1.72
N ILE A 164 8.70 4.69 -2.02
CA ILE A 164 9.70 3.76 -1.47
C ILE A 164 9.75 3.81 0.06
N LEU A 165 9.81 5.02 0.64
CA LEU A 165 9.88 5.22 2.08
C LEU A 165 8.60 4.77 2.78
N GLY A 166 7.44 4.90 2.12
CA GLY A 166 6.17 4.34 2.57
C GLY A 166 6.24 2.83 2.73
N SER A 167 6.49 2.11 1.64
CA SER A 167 6.62 0.63 1.65
C SER A 167 7.69 0.17 2.65
N TYR A 168 8.87 0.80 2.63
CA TYR A 168 10.00 0.43 3.49
C TYR A 168 9.73 0.75 4.97
N GLY A 169 9.08 1.88 5.27
CA GLY A 169 8.74 2.30 6.63
C GLY A 169 7.70 1.39 7.26
N VAL A 170 6.64 1.05 6.51
CA VAL A 170 5.60 0.11 6.98
C VAL A 170 6.20 -1.29 7.17
N ALA A 171 7.09 -1.74 6.27
CA ALA A 171 7.83 -3.00 6.45
C ALA A 171 8.67 -3.02 7.73
N TRP A 172 9.43 -1.95 8.01
CA TRP A 172 10.23 -1.83 9.23
C TRP A 172 9.37 -1.89 10.49
N PHE A 173 8.24 -1.17 10.49
CA PHE A 173 7.27 -1.24 11.58
C PHE A 173 6.70 -2.65 11.74
N GLY A 174 6.36 -3.32 10.63
CA GLY A 174 5.82 -4.68 10.59
C GLY A 174 6.74 -5.70 11.24
N ILE A 175 8.03 -5.74 10.84
CA ILE A 175 9.02 -6.62 11.51
C ILE A 175 9.06 -6.33 13.01
N ARG A 176 9.07 -5.04 13.38
CA ARG A 176 9.27 -4.65 14.77
C ARG A 176 8.12 -5.11 15.65
N ILE A 177 6.88 -4.91 15.22
CA ILE A 177 5.73 -5.37 16.00
C ILE A 177 5.61 -6.90 15.99
N ASN A 178 5.87 -7.56 14.86
CA ASN A 178 5.80 -9.03 14.77
C ASN A 178 6.83 -9.71 15.66
N THR A 179 8.09 -9.29 15.64
CA THR A 179 9.11 -9.85 16.55
C THR A 179 8.71 -9.69 18.03
N GLN A 180 8.08 -8.56 18.40
CA GLN A 180 7.53 -8.41 19.75
C GLN A 180 6.36 -9.37 20.00
N ALA A 181 5.39 -9.44 19.08
CA ALA A 181 4.21 -10.30 19.17
C ALA A 181 4.60 -11.78 19.29
N ASN A 182 5.53 -12.28 18.48
CA ASN A 182 5.97 -13.69 18.44
C ASN A 182 6.32 -14.22 19.83
N SER A 183 7.22 -13.53 20.55
CA SER A 183 7.63 -13.93 21.90
C SER A 183 6.52 -13.84 22.95
N ARG A 184 5.56 -12.92 22.77
CA ARG A 184 4.42 -12.75 23.68
C ARG A 184 3.34 -13.79 23.44
N THR A 185 3.09 -14.15 22.18
CA THR A 185 2.24 -15.26 21.78
C THR A 185 2.78 -16.58 22.33
N ALA A 186 4.08 -16.84 22.18
CA ALA A 186 4.74 -18.02 22.75
C ALA A 186 4.66 -18.06 24.29
N PHE A 187 4.73 -16.92 24.96
CA PHE A 187 4.56 -16.88 26.42
C PHE A 187 3.10 -17.05 26.86
N ALA A 188 2.15 -16.53 26.07
CA ALA A 188 0.73 -16.66 26.34
C ALA A 188 0.23 -18.10 26.17
N SER A 189 0.77 -18.84 25.20
CA SER A 189 0.40 -20.24 24.93
C SER A 189 0.70 -21.17 26.11
N LEU A 190 1.74 -20.88 26.90
CA LEU A 190 2.07 -21.64 28.13
C LEU A 190 0.95 -21.62 29.18
N LYS A 191 0.00 -20.69 29.08
CA LYS A 191 -1.13 -20.57 30.02
C LYS A 191 -2.37 -21.36 29.60
N GLY A 192 -2.35 -22.03 28.43
CA GLY A 192 -3.50 -22.77 27.90
C GLY A 192 -4.70 -21.90 27.54
N ASP A 193 -4.44 -20.63 27.19
CA ASP A 193 -5.48 -19.66 26.79
C ASP A 193 -5.43 -19.48 25.26
N GLY A 194 -6.18 -20.32 24.54
CA GLY A 194 -6.21 -20.32 23.08
C GLY A 194 -6.67 -18.97 22.50
N LEU A 195 -7.66 -18.33 23.14
CA LEU A 195 -8.15 -17.02 22.70
C LEU A 195 -7.08 -15.94 22.83
N LYS A 196 -6.34 -15.90 23.94
CA LYS A 196 -5.21 -14.96 24.07
C LYS A 196 -4.11 -15.24 23.06
N THR A 197 -3.77 -16.51 22.86
CA THR A 197 -2.75 -16.95 21.89
C THR A 197 -3.10 -16.51 20.47
N LEU A 198 -4.40 -16.53 20.11
CA LEU A 198 -4.88 -16.03 18.83
C LEU A 198 -4.96 -14.49 18.78
N SER A 199 -5.34 -13.83 19.88
CA SER A 199 -5.59 -12.38 19.88
C SER A 199 -4.32 -11.53 19.69
N ILE A 200 -3.17 -11.96 20.21
CA ILE A 200 -1.89 -11.23 20.12
C ILE A 200 -1.43 -11.08 18.66
N PRO A 201 -1.33 -12.15 17.84
CA PRO A 201 -0.96 -12.00 16.44
C PRO A 201 -2.04 -11.25 15.64
N LEU A 202 -3.33 -11.39 15.95
CA LEU A 202 -4.38 -10.59 15.34
C LEU A 202 -4.22 -9.08 15.62
N GLN A 203 -3.87 -8.72 16.86
CA GLN A 203 -3.58 -7.34 17.24
C GLN A 203 -2.35 -6.80 16.50
N SER A 204 -1.31 -7.62 16.34
CA SER A 204 -0.13 -7.29 15.53
C SER A 204 -0.50 -7.05 14.07
N GLY A 205 -1.23 -7.97 13.44
CA GLY A 205 -1.66 -7.86 12.05
C GLY A 205 -2.56 -6.64 11.80
N MET A 206 -3.53 -6.40 12.67
CA MET A 206 -4.41 -5.23 12.58
C MET A 206 -3.62 -3.91 12.72
N SER A 207 -2.63 -3.87 13.61
CA SER A 207 -1.75 -2.72 13.77
C SER A 207 -0.96 -2.40 12.50
N ILE A 208 -0.42 -3.42 11.82
CA ILE A 208 0.32 -3.26 10.57
C ILE A 208 -0.62 -2.81 9.45
N GLY A 209 -1.75 -3.50 9.27
CA GLY A 209 -2.71 -3.20 8.21
C GLY A 209 -3.28 -1.79 8.32
N MET A 210 -3.60 -1.35 9.54
CA MET A 210 -4.07 0.02 9.78
C MET A 210 -3.02 1.07 9.47
N LEU A 211 -1.76 0.84 9.87
CA LEU A 211 -0.68 1.76 9.55
C LEU A 211 -0.44 1.84 8.05
N LEU A 212 -0.39 0.70 7.37
CA LEU A 212 -0.20 0.58 5.92
C LEU A 212 -1.24 1.40 5.15
N VAL A 213 -2.52 1.08 5.34
CA VAL A 213 -3.64 1.73 4.62
C VAL A 213 -3.70 3.22 4.94
N SER A 214 -3.36 3.60 6.17
CA SER A 214 -3.39 5.00 6.59
C SER A 214 -2.24 5.83 6.01
N VAL A 215 -1.01 5.30 6.03
CA VAL A 215 0.15 6.00 5.48
C VAL A 215 0.00 6.18 3.98
N GLU A 216 -0.49 5.15 3.29
CA GLU A 216 -0.77 5.21 1.86
C GLU A 216 -1.83 6.28 1.56
N LEU A 217 -2.98 6.24 2.25
CA LEU A 217 -4.09 7.16 1.99
C LEU A 217 -3.69 8.60 2.29
N PHE A 218 -2.90 8.80 3.35
CA PHE A 218 -2.34 10.10 3.69
C PHE A 218 -1.51 10.67 2.53
N PHE A 219 -0.58 9.89 1.96
CA PHE A 219 0.25 10.37 0.87
C PHE A 219 -0.56 10.62 -0.41
N MET A 220 -1.51 9.75 -0.75
CA MET A 220 -2.32 9.99 -1.94
C MET A 220 -3.18 11.27 -1.83
N ILE A 221 -3.82 11.50 -0.67
CA ILE A 221 -4.59 12.72 -0.44
C ILE A 221 -3.66 13.94 -0.40
N ALA A 222 -2.47 13.81 0.20
CA ALA A 222 -1.50 14.90 0.26
C ALA A 222 -0.98 15.30 -1.14
N ILE A 223 -0.69 14.32 -2.01
CA ILE A 223 -0.32 14.56 -3.41
C ILE A 223 -1.45 15.32 -4.13
N MET A 224 -2.71 14.93 -3.90
CA MET A 224 -3.87 15.58 -4.52
C MET A 224 -4.11 17.02 -4.01
N MET A 225 -3.93 17.25 -2.71
CA MET A 225 -4.32 18.53 -2.07
C MET A 225 -3.23 19.59 -2.07
N PHE A 226 -1.96 19.18 -1.97
CA PHE A 226 -0.85 20.12 -1.75
C PHE A 226 -0.02 20.36 -3.01
N LEU A 227 -0.12 19.51 -4.04
CA LEU A 227 0.56 19.76 -5.30
C LEU A 227 -0.33 20.51 -6.29
N PRO A 228 0.25 21.37 -7.15
CA PRO A 228 -0.44 21.99 -8.28
C PRO A 228 -1.10 20.94 -9.19
N SER A 229 -2.32 21.20 -9.67
CA SER A 229 -3.12 20.25 -10.47
C SER A 229 -2.40 19.70 -11.71
N ASN A 230 -1.53 20.49 -12.32
CA ASN A 230 -0.72 20.09 -13.47
C ASN A 230 0.39 19.08 -13.13
N LEU A 231 0.75 18.94 -11.85
CA LEU A 231 1.77 18.00 -11.37
C LEU A 231 1.19 16.75 -10.72
N VAL A 232 -0.07 16.79 -10.26
CA VAL A 232 -0.71 15.70 -9.51
C VAL A 232 -0.65 14.38 -10.28
N GLY A 233 -1.01 14.38 -11.58
CA GLY A 233 -1.00 13.18 -12.42
C GLY A 233 0.37 12.51 -12.50
N ALA A 234 1.39 13.27 -12.93
CA ALA A 234 2.76 12.78 -13.01
C ALA A 234 3.33 12.38 -11.64
N SER A 235 2.93 13.07 -10.57
CA SER A 235 3.36 12.77 -9.20
C SER A 235 2.76 11.46 -8.67
N PHE A 236 1.51 11.13 -9.02
CA PHE A 236 0.93 9.83 -8.72
C PHE A 236 1.65 8.69 -9.43
N ILE A 237 2.07 8.89 -10.68
CA ILE A 237 2.87 7.91 -11.41
C ILE A 237 4.24 7.74 -10.75
N GLY A 238 4.90 8.84 -10.40
CA GLY A 238 6.16 8.80 -9.66
C GLY A 238 6.02 8.02 -8.35
N PHE A 239 4.98 8.32 -7.58
CA PHE A 239 4.66 7.63 -6.33
C PHE A 239 4.45 6.13 -6.56
N ALA A 240 3.57 5.74 -7.50
CA ALA A 240 3.30 4.35 -7.87
C ALA A 240 4.58 3.59 -8.29
N ILE A 241 5.43 4.19 -9.11
CA ILE A 241 6.73 3.60 -9.50
C ILE A 241 7.59 3.33 -8.25
N GLY A 242 7.61 4.26 -7.31
CA GLY A 242 8.35 4.11 -6.06
C GLY A 242 7.82 2.97 -5.18
N GLU A 243 6.51 2.93 -4.97
CA GLU A 243 5.85 1.89 -4.18
C GLU A 243 6.08 0.49 -4.78
N SER A 244 5.91 0.34 -6.10
CA SER A 244 6.15 -0.91 -6.83
C SER A 244 7.60 -1.33 -6.79
N LEU A 245 8.54 -0.39 -6.87
CA LEU A 245 9.97 -0.70 -6.72
C LEU A 245 10.28 -1.25 -5.33
N GLY A 246 9.77 -0.58 -4.29
CA GLY A 246 9.91 -1.01 -2.90
C GLY A 246 9.32 -2.39 -2.66
N ALA A 247 8.06 -2.60 -3.06
CA ALA A 247 7.36 -3.87 -2.88
C ALA A 247 8.04 -5.03 -3.62
N THR A 248 8.45 -4.82 -4.86
CA THR A 248 9.13 -5.85 -5.66
C THR A 248 10.40 -6.33 -4.98
N VAL A 249 11.26 -5.41 -4.54
CA VAL A 249 12.53 -5.76 -3.87
C VAL A 249 12.27 -6.43 -2.53
N LEU A 250 11.40 -5.85 -1.69
CA LEU A 250 11.10 -6.36 -0.36
C LEU A 250 10.49 -7.77 -0.44
N ARG A 251 9.56 -8.00 -1.37
CA ARG A 251 8.89 -9.29 -1.58
C ARG A 251 9.80 -10.35 -2.20
N ILE A 252 10.50 -10.04 -3.29
CA ILE A 252 11.31 -11.04 -4.00
C ILE A 252 12.52 -11.44 -3.16
N CYS A 253 13.30 -10.46 -2.68
CA CYS A 253 14.48 -10.77 -1.89
C CYS A 253 14.10 -11.38 -0.53
N GLY A 254 12.98 -10.96 0.08
CA GLY A 254 12.44 -11.56 1.30
C GLY A 254 12.00 -13.00 1.08
N GLY A 255 11.29 -13.26 -0.01
CA GLY A 255 10.87 -14.60 -0.43
C GLY A 255 12.06 -15.54 -0.70
N ILE A 256 13.12 -15.03 -1.33
CA ILE A 256 14.34 -15.82 -1.55
C ILE A 256 15.01 -16.13 -0.21
N PHE A 257 15.17 -15.12 0.67
CA PHE A 257 15.82 -15.30 1.96
C PHE A 257 15.06 -16.32 2.82
N THR A 258 13.74 -16.17 2.96
CA THR A 258 12.93 -17.05 3.80
C THR A 258 12.93 -18.48 3.26
N LYS A 259 12.74 -18.70 1.96
CA LYS A 259 12.65 -20.07 1.43
C LYS A 259 13.99 -20.80 1.43
N ILE A 260 15.11 -20.10 1.25
CA ILE A 260 16.43 -20.71 1.40
C ILE A 260 16.70 -21.08 2.87
N ALA A 261 16.33 -20.20 3.81
CA ALA A 261 16.53 -20.44 5.23
C ALA A 261 15.67 -21.60 5.75
N ASP A 262 14.38 -21.59 5.41
CA ASP A 262 13.38 -22.62 5.71
C ASP A 262 13.85 -24.00 5.19
N ILE A 263 14.06 -24.14 3.87
CA ILE A 263 14.54 -25.40 3.28
C ILE A 263 15.88 -25.84 3.89
N GLY A 264 16.80 -24.91 4.11
CA GLY A 264 18.10 -25.22 4.72
C GLY A 264 17.98 -25.74 6.15
N SER A 265 17.14 -25.10 6.97
CA SER A 265 16.86 -25.45 8.36
C SER A 265 16.17 -26.81 8.45
N ASP A 266 15.14 -27.03 7.63
CA ASP A 266 14.33 -28.24 7.66
C ASP A 266 15.07 -29.49 7.15
N LEU A 267 15.93 -29.33 6.13
CA LEU A 267 16.79 -30.43 5.68
C LEU A 267 17.75 -30.88 6.78
N MET A 268 18.27 -29.96 7.60
CA MET A 268 19.12 -30.30 8.73
C MET A 268 18.37 -31.10 9.80
N LYS A 269 17.08 -30.79 10.04
CA LYS A 269 16.21 -31.58 10.92
C LYS A 269 16.15 -33.06 10.49
N ILE A 270 16.04 -33.32 9.18
CA ILE A 270 16.01 -34.70 8.65
C ILE A 270 17.37 -35.38 8.80
N VAL A 271 18.45 -34.70 8.41
CA VAL A 271 19.82 -35.25 8.40
C VAL A 271 20.30 -35.56 9.82
N PHE A 272 20.10 -34.62 10.75
CA PHE A 272 20.59 -34.74 12.13
C PHE A 272 19.55 -35.33 13.09
N LYS A 273 18.35 -35.66 12.61
CA LYS A 273 17.23 -36.21 13.40
C LYS A 273 16.88 -35.32 14.61
N LEU A 274 16.90 -34.01 14.38
CA LEU A 274 16.50 -33.02 15.37
C LEU A 274 15.00 -32.70 15.22
N PRO A 275 14.31 -32.27 16.28
CA PRO A 275 13.02 -31.61 16.16
C PRO A 275 13.09 -30.36 15.26
N GLU A 276 11.93 -29.93 14.76
CA GLU A 276 11.75 -28.64 14.10
C GLU A 276 12.02 -27.50 15.10
N ASP A 277 12.62 -26.42 14.62
CA ASP A 277 13.05 -25.28 15.43
C ASP A 277 13.94 -25.62 16.63
N ASP A 278 14.68 -26.73 16.58
CA ASP A 278 15.60 -27.11 17.65
C ASP A 278 16.74 -26.07 17.77
N PRO A 279 17.02 -25.51 18.97
CA PRO A 279 18.05 -24.49 19.17
C PRO A 279 19.49 -24.93 18.83
N LYS A 280 19.75 -26.23 18.66
CA LYS A 280 21.04 -26.75 18.17
C LYS A 280 21.20 -26.59 16.66
N ASN A 281 20.11 -26.37 15.92
CA ASN A 281 20.16 -26.16 14.49
C ASN A 281 20.50 -24.68 14.20
N PRO A 282 21.68 -24.40 13.58
CA PRO A 282 22.10 -23.03 13.31
C PRO A 282 21.22 -22.30 12.29
N GLY A 283 20.39 -23.03 11.51
CA GLY A 283 19.48 -22.48 10.52
C GLY A 283 18.24 -21.80 11.12
N VAL A 284 17.85 -22.14 12.35
CA VAL A 284 16.54 -21.73 12.92
C VAL A 284 16.41 -20.22 13.09
N ILE A 285 17.49 -19.52 13.46
CA ILE A 285 17.45 -18.05 13.54
C ILE A 285 17.26 -17.42 12.17
N ALA A 286 17.89 -17.98 11.12
CA ALA A 286 17.71 -17.49 9.76
C ALA A 286 16.30 -17.76 9.25
N ASP A 287 15.73 -18.91 9.59
CA ASP A 287 14.37 -19.32 9.26
C ASP A 287 13.34 -18.37 9.86
N CYS A 288 13.35 -18.21 11.19
CA CYS A 288 12.48 -17.26 11.89
C CYS A 288 12.71 -15.79 11.44
N THR A 289 13.94 -15.44 11.06
CA THR A 289 14.22 -14.13 10.46
C THR A 289 13.53 -14.01 9.12
N GLY A 290 13.55 -15.07 8.31
CA GLY A 290 12.86 -15.19 7.03
C GLY A 290 11.35 -15.02 7.16
N ASP A 291 10.71 -15.62 8.16
CA ASP A 291 9.27 -15.45 8.38
C ASP A 291 8.90 -13.97 8.59
N ASN A 292 9.74 -13.24 9.33
CA ASN A 292 9.51 -11.82 9.59
C ASN A 292 9.92 -10.94 8.39
N ALA A 293 11.02 -11.28 7.72
CA ALA A 293 11.63 -10.47 6.65
C ALA A 293 11.05 -10.74 5.24
N GLY A 294 10.45 -11.91 5.03
CA GLY A 294 9.84 -12.36 3.79
C GLY A 294 8.34 -12.49 3.94
N ASP A 295 7.90 -13.45 4.75
CA ASP A 295 6.48 -13.82 4.82
C ASP A 295 5.61 -12.76 5.53
N SER A 296 6.21 -11.87 6.33
CA SER A 296 5.53 -10.68 6.86
C SER A 296 5.79 -9.42 6.03
N VAL A 297 7.04 -9.07 5.75
CA VAL A 297 7.39 -7.81 5.08
C VAL A 297 6.96 -7.79 3.63
N GLY A 298 7.11 -8.90 2.92
CA GLY A 298 6.73 -9.03 1.52
C GLY A 298 5.26 -8.69 1.33
N PRO A 299 4.32 -9.40 1.99
CA PRO A 299 2.89 -9.10 1.91
C PRO A 299 2.51 -7.71 2.43
N THR A 300 3.26 -7.17 3.40
CA THR A 300 3.03 -5.81 3.90
C THR A 300 3.38 -4.76 2.84
N ALA A 301 4.55 -4.87 2.22
CA ALA A 301 4.95 -3.94 1.16
C ALA A 301 4.10 -4.12 -0.11
N ASP A 302 3.75 -5.36 -0.44
CA ASP A 302 2.81 -5.72 -1.51
C ASP A 302 1.43 -5.11 -1.27
N GLY A 303 0.91 -5.19 -0.05
CA GLY A 303 -0.36 -4.58 0.32
C GLY A 303 -0.35 -3.04 0.18
N PHE A 304 0.77 -2.39 0.53
CA PHE A 304 0.95 -0.94 0.37
C PHE A 304 0.89 -0.55 -1.11
N GLU A 305 1.68 -1.24 -1.93
CA GLU A 305 1.74 -1.06 -3.38
C GLU A 305 0.39 -1.33 -4.05
N THR A 306 -0.26 -2.44 -3.74
CA THR A 306 -1.53 -2.79 -4.36
C THR A 306 -2.60 -1.75 -4.03
N TYR A 307 -2.61 -1.24 -2.79
CA TYR A 307 -3.56 -0.21 -2.39
C TYR A 307 -3.30 1.12 -3.13
N GLY A 308 -2.04 1.56 -3.22
CA GLY A 308 -1.61 2.75 -3.97
C GLY A 308 -1.83 2.67 -5.46
N VAL A 309 -1.22 1.68 -6.10
CA VAL A 309 -1.17 1.53 -7.56
C VAL A 309 -2.55 1.28 -8.15
N THR A 310 -3.43 0.51 -7.47
CA THR A 310 -4.82 0.36 -7.93
C THR A 310 -5.59 1.68 -7.83
N GLY A 311 -5.33 2.49 -6.80
CA GLY A 311 -5.85 3.84 -6.67
C GLY A 311 -5.39 4.74 -7.81
N VAL A 312 -4.08 4.77 -8.09
CA VAL A 312 -3.51 5.55 -9.20
C VAL A 312 -4.08 5.11 -10.55
N ALA A 313 -4.22 3.80 -10.78
CA ALA A 313 -4.82 3.27 -12.02
C ALA A 313 -6.28 3.71 -12.19
N LEU A 314 -7.07 3.73 -11.11
CA LEU A 314 -8.45 4.22 -11.16
C LEU A 314 -8.52 5.74 -11.41
N ILE A 315 -7.62 6.53 -10.78
CA ILE A 315 -7.49 7.97 -11.07
C ILE A 315 -7.15 8.19 -12.54
N ALA A 316 -6.18 7.44 -13.07
CA ALA A 316 -5.77 7.50 -14.47
C ALA A 316 -6.93 7.18 -15.41
N PHE A 317 -7.67 6.11 -15.11
CA PHE A 317 -8.85 5.72 -15.88
C PHE A 317 -9.93 6.81 -15.87
N LEU A 318 -10.26 7.39 -14.70
CA LEU A 318 -11.27 8.45 -14.58
C LEU A 318 -10.84 9.74 -15.30
N ALA A 319 -9.57 10.12 -15.17
CA ALA A 319 -9.02 11.28 -15.84
C ALA A 319 -9.03 11.10 -17.37
N TYR A 320 -8.68 9.91 -17.86
CA TYR A 320 -8.72 9.61 -19.28
C TYR A 320 -10.15 9.59 -19.83
N ALA A 321 -11.08 8.96 -19.11
CA ALA A 321 -12.45 8.79 -19.56
C ALA A 321 -13.28 10.10 -19.50
N LEU A 322 -13.03 10.95 -18.51
CA LEU A 322 -13.90 12.09 -18.19
C LEU A 322 -13.18 13.44 -18.12
N GLY A 323 -11.86 13.47 -17.96
CA GLY A 323 -11.08 14.70 -17.73
C GLY A 323 -10.98 15.62 -18.96
N GLY A 324 -10.99 15.05 -20.17
CA GLY A 324 -11.01 15.82 -21.42
C GLY A 324 -12.41 16.21 -21.92
N GLY A 325 -13.47 15.88 -21.17
CA GLY A 325 -14.85 16.15 -21.55
C GLY A 325 -15.28 17.60 -21.31
N ASP A 326 -16.59 17.85 -21.45
CA ASP A 326 -17.19 19.14 -21.12
C ASP A 326 -17.12 19.44 -19.60
N ALA A 327 -17.50 20.66 -19.20
CA ALA A 327 -17.45 21.07 -17.80
C ALA A 327 -18.24 20.14 -16.85
N SER A 328 -19.32 19.55 -17.36
CA SER A 328 -20.11 18.54 -16.62
C SER A 328 -19.31 17.25 -16.42
N SER A 329 -18.67 16.73 -17.47
CA SER A 329 -17.80 15.55 -17.39
C SER A 329 -16.61 15.75 -16.47
N GLN A 330 -15.96 16.93 -16.51
CA GLN A 330 -14.85 17.26 -15.62
C GLN A 330 -15.28 17.34 -14.15
N THR A 331 -16.46 17.89 -13.89
CA THR A 331 -17.05 17.91 -12.53
C THR A 331 -17.31 16.48 -12.05
N MET A 332 -17.88 15.62 -12.90
CA MET A 332 -18.11 14.21 -12.58
C MET A 332 -16.81 13.45 -12.32
N CYS A 333 -15.76 13.68 -13.12
CA CYS A 333 -14.43 13.09 -12.93
C CYS A 333 -13.93 13.35 -11.50
N MET A 334 -13.94 14.61 -11.09
CA MET A 334 -13.51 15.00 -9.75
C MET A 334 -14.41 14.45 -8.63
N GLN A 335 -15.72 14.44 -8.86
CA GLN A 335 -16.66 13.85 -7.90
C GLN A 335 -16.34 12.37 -7.65
N LEU A 336 -16.03 11.61 -8.71
CA LEU A 336 -15.68 10.19 -8.61
C LEU A 336 -14.31 9.97 -7.94
N ILE A 337 -13.32 10.82 -8.20
CA ILE A 337 -12.00 10.74 -7.56
C ILE A 337 -12.12 11.01 -6.05
N VAL A 338 -12.82 12.08 -5.66
CA VAL A 338 -13.02 12.43 -4.25
C VAL A 338 -13.89 11.37 -3.55
N TRP A 339 -14.89 10.83 -4.25
CA TRP A 339 -15.70 9.72 -3.75
C TRP A 339 -14.86 8.47 -3.45
N MET A 340 -13.93 8.12 -4.33
CA MET A 340 -13.00 7.01 -4.12
C MET A 340 -12.13 7.24 -2.87
N PHE A 341 -11.56 8.43 -2.69
CA PHE A 341 -10.82 8.75 -1.45
C PHE A 341 -11.70 8.68 -0.21
N THR A 342 -12.94 9.17 -0.31
CA THR A 342 -13.93 9.12 0.78
C THR A 342 -14.26 7.67 1.16
N MET A 343 -14.47 6.80 0.16
CA MET A 343 -14.70 5.37 0.38
C MET A 343 -13.51 4.69 1.05
N ARG A 344 -12.28 5.02 0.63
CA ARG A 344 -11.06 4.51 1.25
C ARG A 344 -10.93 4.94 2.71
N ALA A 345 -11.23 6.20 3.03
CA ALA A 345 -11.29 6.67 4.40
C ALA A 345 -12.38 5.95 5.21
N LEU A 346 -13.56 5.73 4.62
CA LEU A 346 -14.64 4.97 5.27
C LEU A 346 -14.21 3.52 5.57
N MET A 347 -13.46 2.88 4.67
CA MET A 347 -12.93 1.53 4.86
C MET A 347 -12.03 1.41 6.11
N ILE A 348 -11.22 2.44 6.41
CA ILE A 348 -10.42 2.48 7.66
C ILE A 348 -11.36 2.40 8.89
N VAL A 349 -12.43 3.19 8.89
CA VAL A 349 -13.41 3.21 9.99
C VAL A 349 -14.16 1.89 10.10
N THR A 350 -14.63 1.34 8.99
CA THR A 350 -15.38 0.08 9.01
C THR A 350 -14.51 -1.12 9.36
N SER A 351 -13.22 -1.13 8.97
CA SER A 351 -12.24 -2.13 9.41
C SER A 351 -12.00 -2.07 10.92
N LEU A 352 -11.89 -0.88 11.52
CA LEU A 352 -11.79 -0.72 12.98
C LEU A 352 -13.03 -1.24 13.70
N VAL A 353 -14.22 -0.87 13.23
CA VAL A 353 -15.49 -1.36 13.80
C VAL A 353 -15.57 -2.88 13.69
N SER A 354 -15.26 -3.44 12.52
CA SER A 354 -15.26 -4.89 12.29
C SER A 354 -14.31 -5.61 13.24
N TYR A 355 -13.10 -5.09 13.44
CA TYR A 355 -12.11 -5.65 14.36
C TYR A 355 -12.64 -5.73 15.80
N TYR A 356 -13.20 -4.63 16.32
CA TYR A 356 -13.74 -4.60 17.68
C TYR A 356 -15.02 -5.42 17.87
N VAL A 357 -15.89 -5.47 16.86
CA VAL A 357 -17.07 -6.34 16.87
C VAL A 357 -16.63 -7.80 16.92
N ASN A 358 -15.64 -8.18 16.11
CA ASN A 358 -15.10 -9.54 16.11
C ASN A 358 -14.43 -9.88 17.46
N GLU A 359 -13.71 -8.94 18.06
CA GLU A 359 -13.10 -9.12 19.38
C GLU A 359 -14.18 -9.32 20.47
N ALA A 360 -15.23 -8.49 20.47
CA ALA A 360 -16.34 -8.60 21.42
C ALA A 360 -17.07 -9.94 21.27
N TRP A 361 -17.36 -10.35 20.04
CA TRP A 361 -17.98 -11.64 19.75
C TRP A 361 -17.11 -12.81 20.22
N SER A 362 -15.80 -12.77 19.92
CA SER A 362 -14.84 -13.82 20.27
C SER A 362 -14.73 -13.98 21.79
N LYS A 363 -14.67 -12.86 22.52
CA LYS A 363 -14.69 -12.86 24.00
C LYS A 363 -16.00 -13.42 24.56
N ALA A 364 -17.15 -13.07 23.97
CA ALA A 364 -18.44 -13.59 24.42
C ALA A 364 -18.59 -15.10 24.17
N SER A 365 -18.08 -15.60 23.03
CA SER A 365 -18.26 -16.99 22.61
C SER A 365 -17.23 -17.96 23.22
N PHE A 366 -16.00 -17.48 23.42
CA PHE A 366 -14.85 -18.31 23.80
C PHE A 366 -14.15 -17.84 25.07
N GLY A 367 -14.60 -16.74 25.69
CA GLY A 367 -14.03 -16.24 26.93
C GLY A 367 -14.11 -17.27 28.06
N GLY A 368 -12.97 -17.54 28.69
CA GLY A 368 -12.86 -18.45 29.83
C GLY A 368 -12.82 -19.95 29.48
N LYS A 369 -12.96 -20.33 28.20
CA LYS A 369 -12.70 -21.70 27.76
C LYS A 369 -11.19 -21.91 27.70
N ARG A 370 -10.68 -22.88 28.46
CA ARG A 370 -9.31 -23.39 28.33
C ARG A 370 -9.34 -24.61 27.41
N GLU A 371 -8.29 -24.76 26.62
CA GLU A 371 -8.04 -26.02 25.90
C GLU A 371 -7.72 -27.16 26.87
#